data_AF-A0AAD2FPW2-F1
#
_entry.id   AF-A0AAD2FPW2-F1
#
_cell.length_a   1.000
_cell.length_b   1.000
_cell.length_c   1.000
_cell.angle_alpha   90.00
_cell.angle_beta   90.00
_cell.angle_gamma   90.00
#
_symmetry.space_group_name_H-M   'P 1'
#
loop_
_entity.id
_entity.type
_entity.pdbx_description
1 polymer ?
#
loop_
_entity_poly.entity_id
_entity_poly.type
_entity_poly.pdbx_seq_one_letter_code
_entity_poly.pdbx_strand_id
1 'polypeptide(L)'
;MKTFCLAIAATLISGAAATGPARFDYDGTPSGNNKCALINVIMDESGSMTGDQNFMKTRVLPKLGQTLHSATYGYDDVFLCSAGFGYGTAHYANNANYYHMGCTKITAAGDIINMNVVDWLSYGSTEDGWLAMKQGMADVYAQIEGVNLLNNCASIDKNMILVTDEDRDCTTYVNKSWLKWKIYDNGYILNVVVDICIGHVGISSASSCRGSYAPDANKFGMQISSGGGDATVFEYSSTAASHYVEQAVTNTWYDSYVWHDAGTADHYSDLVIDEAGAVWNINSMRCTLPGVAEAFADVFVIIKALELSGPDDRGESSSNGDPHFTTWKKEHYEYHGQCDLVLAKDPAFAGGLGLDIQIRTKLVRFWSYIGSAAIRIGADILEIQGHGSEQDAKYWINFERKGSLSTVGGFPVRIADIDDGSKGIQRVTYEIDLGSKYPGQMIVIRTFKEFVNVRVVGATAEAFGSAVGMWGDFRTGHTLARDGVTVLSDFSEFGSEWQVLPSDEMLFYTTEEPQFPQKCIEPEDPRGQRRRRLDESSISETEAEKACSALKDPMDRKDCVYDILATQDLDMVGAF
;
A
#
# COMPACT_ATOMS: atom_id res chain seq x y z
N MET A 1 65.38 -2.76 25.39
CA MET A 1 64.75 -3.17 24.12
C MET A 1 63.56 -2.24 23.90
N LYS A 2 63.70 -1.27 22.99
CA LYS A 2 62.94 -1.17 21.73
C LYS A 2 61.42 -1.07 22.02
N THR A 3 60.70 0.02 21.73
CA THR A 3 60.82 0.94 20.59
C THR A 3 60.04 2.24 20.89
N PHE A 4 60.69 3.35 20.55
CA PHE A 4 60.15 4.68 20.27
C PHE A 4 59.15 4.66 19.09
N CYS A 5 58.17 5.56 19.12
CA CYS A 5 57.61 6.36 17.99
C CYS A 5 56.18 6.78 18.39
N LEU A 6 55.66 7.96 18.11
CA LEU A 6 56.16 9.28 17.72
C LEU A 6 54.86 10.10 17.69
N ALA A 7 54.65 11.04 18.60
CA ALA A 7 53.51 11.95 18.51
C ALA A 7 53.78 12.95 17.38
N ILE A 8 52.95 12.97 16.35
CA ILE A 8 52.88 14.06 15.38
C ILE A 8 51.54 14.75 15.61
N ALA A 9 51.60 15.93 16.24
CA ALA A 9 50.56 16.93 16.14
C ALA A 9 50.61 17.49 14.71
N ALA A 10 49.56 17.25 13.93
CA ALA A 10 49.29 17.98 12.71
C ALA A 10 48.04 18.83 12.95
N THR A 11 48.29 20.10 13.25
CA THR A 11 47.35 21.20 13.12
C THR A 11 46.83 21.21 11.69
N LEU A 12 45.60 20.74 11.47
CA LEU A 12 44.92 20.86 10.19
C LEU A 12 43.84 21.95 10.30
N ILE A 13 44.14 23.00 9.56
CA ILE A 13 43.30 24.11 9.13
C ILE A 13 41.88 23.60 8.84
N SER A 14 40.93 23.89 9.72
CA SER A 14 39.52 23.82 9.37
C SER A 14 39.21 25.00 8.45
N GLY A 15 39.51 24.82 7.16
CA GLY A 15 38.80 25.56 6.14
C GLY A 15 37.34 25.21 6.33
N ALA A 16 36.53 26.18 6.72
CA ALA A 16 35.08 26.06 6.68
C ALA A 16 34.71 25.87 5.20
N ALA A 17 34.68 24.61 4.75
CA ALA A 17 33.87 24.24 3.61
C ALA A 17 32.47 24.72 3.98
N ALA A 18 31.86 25.55 3.14
CA ALA A 18 30.48 25.97 3.31
C ALA A 18 29.64 24.68 3.37
N THR A 19 29.32 24.24 4.58
CA THR A 19 28.47 23.06 4.79
C THR A 19 27.09 23.49 4.35
N GLY A 20 26.69 23.05 3.16
CA GLY A 20 25.30 23.15 2.74
C GLY A 20 24.37 22.55 3.80
N PRO A 21 23.06 22.84 3.71
CA PRO A 21 22.08 22.26 4.62
C PRO A 21 22.22 20.73 4.67
N ALA A 22 22.06 20.17 5.88
CA ALA A 22 22.10 18.72 6.07
C ALA A 22 21.03 18.03 5.21
N ARG A 23 21.38 16.89 4.62
CA ARG A 23 20.47 16.10 3.78
C ARG A 23 19.62 15.17 4.62
N PHE A 24 18.42 14.88 4.14
CA PHE A 24 17.48 13.99 4.78
C PHE A 24 18.05 12.57 4.85
N ASP A 25 17.95 11.97 6.02
CA ASP A 25 18.36 10.60 6.28
C ASP A 25 17.15 9.68 6.14
N TYR A 26 17.10 8.95 5.01
CA TYR A 26 15.99 8.04 4.69
C TYR A 26 15.97 6.80 5.58
N ASP A 27 17.09 6.43 6.20
CA ASP A 27 17.19 5.31 7.15
C ASP A 27 16.79 5.73 8.58
N GLY A 28 16.62 7.04 8.80
CA GLY A 28 16.24 7.61 10.08
C GLY A 28 14.76 7.37 10.41
N THR A 29 14.48 7.09 11.69
CA THR A 29 13.10 6.92 12.17
C THR A 29 12.53 8.26 12.65
N PRO A 30 11.39 8.74 12.10
CA PRO A 30 10.72 9.93 12.61
C PRO A 30 10.30 9.75 14.08
N SER A 31 10.46 10.80 14.88
CA SER A 31 10.28 10.77 16.34
C SER A 31 9.49 11.97 16.88
N GLY A 32 8.97 12.80 15.97
CA GLY A 32 8.18 13.97 16.32
C GLY A 32 6.70 13.65 16.52
N ASN A 33 5.86 14.68 16.39
CA ASN A 33 4.42 14.58 16.65
C ASN A 33 3.55 14.89 15.43
N ASN A 34 4.13 15.49 14.40
CA ASN A 34 3.37 16.01 13.27
C ASN A 34 3.17 14.93 12.20
N LYS A 35 1.98 14.82 11.64
CA LYS A 35 1.77 14.05 10.40
C LYS A 35 2.26 14.87 9.23
N CYS A 36 3.28 14.40 8.51
CA CYS A 36 3.94 15.17 7.46
C CYS A 36 3.80 14.51 6.09
N ALA A 37 3.65 15.33 5.05
CA ALA A 37 3.77 14.90 3.66
C ALA A 37 5.02 15.52 3.02
N LEU A 38 5.77 14.74 2.23
CA LEU A 38 6.88 15.21 1.42
C LEU A 38 6.58 14.98 -0.06
N ILE A 39 6.27 16.05 -0.77
CA ILE A 39 6.05 16.05 -2.22
C ILE A 39 7.35 16.43 -2.91
N ASN A 40 7.91 15.52 -3.72
CA ASN A 40 9.13 15.76 -4.48
C ASN A 40 8.81 15.82 -5.98
N VAL A 41 8.87 17.01 -6.57
CA VAL A 41 8.50 17.24 -7.98
C VAL A 41 9.76 17.30 -8.85
N ILE A 42 9.84 16.37 -9.80
CA ILE A 42 10.90 16.32 -10.81
C ILE A 42 10.30 16.81 -12.11
N MET A 43 10.65 18.04 -12.49
CA MET A 43 10.01 18.76 -13.59
C MET A 43 10.97 18.90 -14.76
N ASP A 44 10.48 18.55 -15.94
CA ASP A 44 11.13 18.85 -17.20
C ASP A 44 11.06 20.36 -17.52
N GLU A 45 12.24 20.95 -17.71
CA GLU A 45 12.46 22.38 -17.98
C GLU A 45 12.53 22.71 -19.48
N SER A 46 12.11 21.78 -20.35
CA SER A 46 12.01 22.03 -21.78
C SER A 46 11.01 23.15 -22.11
N GLY A 47 11.29 23.87 -23.19
CA GLY A 47 10.43 24.99 -23.61
C GLY A 47 9.00 24.56 -23.96
N SER A 48 8.81 23.32 -24.43
CA SER A 48 7.48 22.75 -24.71
C SER A 48 6.65 22.53 -23.44
N MET A 49 7.30 22.37 -22.28
CA MET A 49 6.66 22.12 -21.00
C MET A 49 6.23 23.40 -20.26
N THR A 50 6.43 24.60 -20.85
CA THR A 50 6.09 25.88 -20.20
C THR A 50 4.63 25.93 -19.70
N GLY A 51 3.69 25.35 -20.45
CA GLY A 51 2.28 25.26 -20.05
C GLY A 51 2.09 24.36 -18.84
N ASP A 52 2.72 23.19 -18.85
CA ASP A 52 2.61 22.15 -17.82
C ASP A 52 3.28 22.58 -16.50
N GLN A 53 4.45 23.22 -16.60
CA GLN A 53 5.12 23.88 -15.49
C GLN A 53 4.20 24.91 -14.82
N ASN A 54 3.57 25.78 -15.62
CA ASN A 54 2.63 26.77 -15.09
C ASN A 54 1.39 26.11 -14.47
N PHE A 55 0.89 25.02 -15.06
CA PHE A 55 -0.25 24.29 -14.56
C PHE A 55 0.05 23.64 -13.19
N MET A 56 1.17 22.93 -13.07
CA MET A 56 1.59 22.30 -11.82
C MET A 56 1.75 23.32 -10.69
N LYS A 57 2.43 24.45 -10.95
CA LYS A 57 2.68 25.45 -9.91
C LYS A 57 1.45 26.26 -9.50
N THR A 58 0.50 26.50 -10.41
CA THR A 58 -0.65 27.39 -10.14
C THR A 58 -1.96 26.67 -9.87
N ARG A 59 -2.05 25.37 -10.13
CA ARG A 59 -3.27 24.57 -9.96
C ARG A 59 -3.03 23.37 -9.07
N VAL A 60 -2.14 22.46 -9.48
CA VAL A 60 -1.99 21.15 -8.83
C VAL A 60 -1.38 21.27 -7.44
N LEU A 61 -0.20 21.88 -7.31
CA LEU A 61 0.52 21.91 -6.02
C LEU A 61 -0.22 22.71 -4.93
N PRO A 62 -0.77 23.91 -5.21
CA PRO A 62 -1.59 24.62 -4.23
C PRO A 62 -2.79 23.79 -3.75
N LYS A 63 -3.50 23.15 -4.68
CA LYS A 63 -4.68 22.34 -4.37
C LYS A 63 -4.31 21.07 -3.59
N LEU A 64 -3.22 20.41 -3.94
CA LEU A 64 -2.70 19.26 -3.21
C LEU A 64 -2.39 19.63 -1.75
N GLY A 65 -1.69 20.76 -1.53
CA GLY A 65 -1.43 21.25 -0.18
C GLY A 65 -2.71 21.51 0.62
N GLN A 66 -3.68 22.22 0.04
CA GLN A 66 -4.99 22.45 0.69
C GLN A 66 -5.70 21.15 1.03
N THR A 67 -5.71 20.18 0.11
CA THR A 67 -6.35 18.88 0.31
C THR A 67 -5.68 18.12 1.44
N LEU A 68 -4.36 18.00 1.46
CA LEU A 68 -3.64 17.28 2.52
C LEU A 68 -3.82 17.93 3.90
N HIS A 69 -3.81 19.27 3.98
CA HIS A 69 -4.10 20.00 5.22
C HIS A 69 -5.58 19.93 5.66
N SER A 70 -6.48 19.47 4.80
CA SER A 70 -7.90 19.41 5.15
C SER A 70 -8.16 18.44 6.30
N ALA A 71 -9.25 18.67 7.03
CA ALA A 71 -9.67 17.80 8.14
C ALA A 71 -9.85 16.32 7.74
N THR A 72 -10.05 16.04 6.45
CA THR A 72 -10.14 14.68 5.91
C THR A 72 -8.82 13.92 6.01
N TYR A 73 -7.69 14.58 5.71
CA TYR A 73 -6.38 13.94 5.59
C TYR A 73 -5.43 14.27 6.76
N GLY A 74 -5.63 15.43 7.38
CA GLY A 74 -5.07 15.78 8.69
C GLY A 74 -3.56 15.94 8.73
N TYR A 75 -2.93 16.37 7.63
CA TYR A 75 -1.50 16.66 7.63
C TYR A 75 -1.22 17.99 8.32
N ASP A 76 -0.26 18.01 9.25
CA ASP A 76 0.19 19.21 9.94
C ASP A 76 1.17 20.02 9.09
N ASP A 77 2.03 19.32 8.33
CA ASP A 77 3.05 19.90 7.50
C ASP A 77 3.09 19.23 6.12
N VAL A 78 2.98 20.04 5.07
CA VAL A 78 3.14 19.60 3.68
C VAL A 78 4.38 20.27 3.10
N PHE A 79 5.41 19.48 2.87
CA PHE A 79 6.68 19.90 2.28
C PHE A 79 6.66 19.68 0.78
N LEU A 80 7.23 20.63 0.06
CA LEU A 80 7.46 20.59 -1.37
C LEU A 80 8.95 20.75 -1.62
N CYS A 81 9.58 19.69 -2.11
CA CYS A 81 10.90 19.76 -2.74
C CYS A 81 10.72 19.65 -4.25
N SER A 82 11.64 20.25 -5.00
CA SER A 82 11.58 20.11 -6.44
C SER A 82 12.95 20.24 -7.09
N ALA A 83 13.00 19.73 -8.31
CA ALA A 83 14.13 19.89 -9.20
C ALA A 83 13.66 20.09 -10.63
N GLY A 84 14.43 20.89 -11.36
CA GLY A 84 14.36 20.99 -12.81
C GLY A 84 15.37 20.03 -13.45
N PHE A 85 15.06 19.53 -14.63
CA PHE A 85 16.02 18.84 -15.49
C PHE A 85 15.79 19.22 -16.95
N GLY A 86 16.76 19.01 -17.83
CA GLY A 86 16.70 19.51 -19.21
C GLY A 86 17.89 20.38 -19.60
N TYR A 87 18.63 20.94 -18.66
CA TYR A 87 19.54 22.06 -18.96
C TYR A 87 20.79 21.67 -19.78
N GLY A 88 21.22 22.54 -20.71
CA GLY A 88 22.32 22.23 -21.66
C GLY A 88 23.69 22.82 -21.31
N THR A 89 23.81 23.72 -20.32
CA THR A 89 25.11 24.38 -20.04
C THR A 89 25.31 24.81 -18.59
N ALA A 90 26.05 24.01 -17.81
CA ALA A 90 26.96 24.44 -16.74
C ALA A 90 26.57 25.69 -15.91
N HIS A 91 25.46 25.63 -15.17
CA HIS A 91 25.25 26.52 -14.02
C HIS A 91 25.40 25.69 -12.75
N TYR A 92 26.61 25.75 -12.17
CA TYR A 92 27.03 25.10 -10.93
C TYR A 92 27.28 23.59 -11.00
N ALA A 93 28.14 23.12 -10.11
CA ALA A 93 29.06 22.01 -10.36
C ALA A 93 28.42 20.61 -10.41
N ASN A 94 28.86 19.83 -11.41
CA ASN A 94 28.93 18.36 -11.47
C ASN A 94 27.80 17.55 -12.15
N ASN A 95 26.70 18.13 -12.63
CA ASN A 95 25.77 17.42 -13.53
C ASN A 95 25.07 18.41 -14.46
N ALA A 96 25.36 18.35 -15.77
CA ALA A 96 24.94 19.38 -16.72
C ALA A 96 23.41 19.49 -16.90
N ASN A 97 22.64 18.46 -16.49
CA ASN A 97 21.25 18.25 -16.91
C ASN A 97 20.23 18.27 -15.75
N TYR A 98 20.65 18.60 -14.52
CA TYR A 98 19.81 18.60 -13.31
C TYR A 98 20.03 19.88 -12.49
N TYR A 99 18.97 20.43 -11.92
CA TYR A 99 19.00 21.61 -11.07
C TYR A 99 18.06 21.47 -9.87
N HIS A 100 18.62 21.44 -8.65
CA HIS A 100 17.83 21.42 -7.43
C HIS A 100 17.28 22.82 -7.13
N MET A 101 15.95 22.94 -7.07
CA MET A 101 15.24 24.20 -6.85
C MET A 101 15.10 24.55 -5.36
N GLY A 102 15.38 23.58 -4.48
CA GLY A 102 15.20 23.71 -3.04
C GLY A 102 13.96 22.98 -2.53
N CYS A 103 13.64 23.27 -1.27
CA CYS A 103 12.42 22.79 -0.62
C CYS A 103 11.75 23.93 0.15
N THR A 104 10.43 23.85 0.27
CA THR A 104 9.55 24.82 0.94
C THR A 104 8.38 24.07 1.59
N LYS A 105 7.52 24.80 2.30
CA LYS A 105 6.20 24.31 2.71
C LYS A 105 5.09 24.85 1.81
N ILE A 106 3.99 24.11 1.74
CA ILE A 106 2.70 24.58 1.25
C ILE A 106 1.80 24.79 2.47
N THR A 107 1.17 25.95 2.58
CA THR A 107 0.26 26.28 3.69
C THR A 107 -1.10 25.59 3.52
N ALA A 108 -1.91 25.56 4.58
CA ALA A 108 -3.30 25.10 4.51
C ALA A 108 -4.18 25.94 3.55
N ALA A 109 -3.76 27.18 3.24
CA ALA A 109 -4.40 28.01 2.23
C ALA A 109 -3.93 27.69 0.79
N GLY A 110 -2.98 26.79 0.62
CA GLY A 110 -2.37 26.43 -0.67
C GLY A 110 -1.23 27.35 -1.09
N ASP A 111 -0.78 28.26 -0.23
CA ASP A 111 0.33 29.15 -0.56
C ASP A 111 1.65 28.39 -0.48
N ILE A 112 2.42 28.41 -1.57
CA ILE A 112 3.80 27.92 -1.59
C ILE A 112 4.68 29.01 -1.00
N ILE A 113 5.25 28.78 0.19
CA ILE A 113 5.96 29.81 0.97
C ILE A 113 7.11 30.43 0.16
N ASN A 114 7.91 29.60 -0.50
CA ASN A 114 8.99 30.04 -1.37
C ASN A 114 8.71 29.63 -2.82
N MET A 115 8.22 30.58 -3.61
CA MET A 115 7.90 30.37 -5.03
C MET A 115 9.12 30.05 -5.90
N ASN A 116 10.34 30.37 -5.47
CA ASN A 116 11.55 30.02 -6.22
C ASN A 116 11.73 28.50 -6.35
N VAL A 117 11.12 27.71 -5.44
CA VAL A 117 11.13 26.24 -5.53
C VAL A 117 10.32 25.76 -6.74
N VAL A 118 9.36 26.52 -7.26
CA VAL A 118 8.56 26.13 -8.45
C VAL A 118 8.78 27.07 -9.63
N ASP A 119 9.88 27.82 -9.63
CA ASP A 119 10.27 28.72 -10.72
C ASP A 119 11.08 27.98 -11.79
N TRP A 120 10.50 26.88 -12.30
CA TRP A 120 11.14 26.03 -13.31
C TRP A 120 11.45 26.83 -14.58
N LEU A 121 12.61 26.56 -15.15
CA LEU A 121 13.08 27.20 -16.37
C LEU A 121 12.38 26.62 -17.61
N SER A 122 12.43 27.35 -18.72
CA SER A 122 11.82 26.94 -20.00
C SER A 122 12.84 26.97 -21.15
N TYR A 123 14.03 26.39 -20.92
CA TYR A 123 15.17 26.46 -21.84
C TYR A 123 15.96 25.14 -21.97
N GLY A 124 15.39 24.01 -21.57
CA GLY A 124 16.05 22.70 -21.64
C GLY A 124 16.28 22.17 -23.06
N SER A 125 17.30 21.32 -23.20
CA SER A 125 17.66 20.52 -24.38
C SER A 125 17.80 19.01 -24.11
N THR A 126 18.32 18.58 -22.95
CA THR A 126 18.61 17.16 -22.63
C THR A 126 17.79 16.68 -21.44
N GLU A 127 16.80 15.85 -21.71
CA GLU A 127 15.80 15.36 -20.77
C GLU A 127 16.21 13.95 -20.27
N ASP A 128 16.63 13.86 -19.00
CA ASP A 128 17.03 12.61 -18.31
C ASP A 128 16.32 12.52 -16.95
N GLY A 129 15.07 12.07 -16.99
CA GLY A 129 14.23 11.99 -15.79
C GLY A 129 14.72 10.96 -14.78
N TRP A 130 15.47 9.94 -15.22
CA TRP A 130 16.00 8.87 -14.35
C TRP A 130 17.07 9.39 -13.42
N LEU A 131 18.06 10.11 -13.98
CA LEU A 131 19.08 10.77 -13.17
C LEU A 131 18.46 11.86 -12.29
N ALA A 132 17.46 12.58 -12.81
CA ALA A 132 16.79 13.63 -12.07
C ALA A 132 16.03 13.10 -10.84
N MET A 133 15.32 11.97 -10.95
CA MET A 133 14.68 11.30 -9.81
C MET A 133 15.70 10.85 -8.78
N LYS A 134 16.78 10.19 -9.21
CA LYS A 134 17.88 9.77 -8.33
C LYS A 134 18.44 10.95 -7.53
N GLN A 135 18.75 12.05 -8.22
CA GLN A 135 19.36 13.22 -7.60
C GLN A 135 18.34 13.99 -6.75
N GLY A 136 17.08 14.06 -7.18
CA GLY A 136 15.97 14.64 -6.44
C GLY A 136 15.74 13.99 -5.07
N MET A 137 15.93 12.67 -4.93
CA MET A 137 15.93 12.03 -3.61
C MET A 137 17.14 12.45 -2.77
N ALA A 138 18.34 12.48 -3.36
CA ALA A 138 19.56 12.83 -2.65
C ALA A 138 19.59 14.29 -2.15
N ASP A 139 18.84 15.18 -2.80
CA ASP A 139 18.85 16.62 -2.49
C ASP A 139 17.77 17.07 -1.51
N VAL A 140 16.94 16.17 -0.97
CA VAL A 140 15.98 16.54 0.09
C VAL A 140 16.73 17.02 1.34
N TYR A 141 16.33 18.17 1.89
CA TYR A 141 16.91 18.72 3.11
C TYR A 141 16.34 18.05 4.36
N ALA A 142 17.19 17.82 5.37
CA ALA A 142 16.75 17.31 6.67
C ALA A 142 15.87 18.31 7.44
N GLN A 143 16.00 19.61 7.14
CA GLN A 143 15.22 20.67 7.75
C GLN A 143 14.68 21.62 6.66
N ILE A 144 13.36 21.85 6.66
CA ILE A 144 12.65 22.68 5.68
C ILE A 144 11.82 23.70 6.44
N GLU A 145 12.01 24.99 6.16
CA GLU A 145 11.29 26.09 6.83
C GLU A 145 11.30 25.99 8.37
N GLY A 146 12.45 25.60 8.93
CA GLY A 146 12.63 25.44 10.37
C GLY A 146 12.15 24.10 10.94
N VAL A 147 11.43 23.27 10.18
CA VAL A 147 10.91 21.97 10.62
C VAL A 147 11.91 20.87 10.24
N ASN A 148 12.43 20.15 11.22
CA ASN A 148 13.30 19.01 10.99
C ASN A 148 12.44 17.77 10.71
N LEU A 149 12.63 17.15 9.55
CA LEU A 149 11.78 16.06 9.09
C LEU A 149 11.74 14.88 10.07
N LEU A 150 12.88 14.45 10.62
CA LEU A 150 12.90 13.29 11.54
C LEU A 150 12.53 13.64 12.99
N ASN A 151 12.78 14.88 13.43
CA ASN A 151 12.57 15.25 14.84
C ASN A 151 11.21 15.93 15.09
N ASN A 152 10.56 16.46 14.06
CA ASN A 152 9.27 17.13 14.19
C ASN A 152 8.11 16.29 13.64
N CYS A 153 8.35 15.46 12.63
CA CYS A 153 7.32 14.56 12.10
C CYS A 153 7.26 13.23 12.87
N ALA A 154 6.04 12.78 13.16
CA ALA A 154 5.72 11.44 13.65
C ALA A 154 5.69 10.43 12.49
N SER A 155 5.21 10.85 11.33
CA SER A 155 5.22 10.10 10.08
C SER A 155 5.54 11.04 8.91
N ILE A 156 6.11 10.48 7.83
CA ILE A 156 6.44 11.25 6.64
C ILE A 156 5.99 10.45 5.41
N ASP A 157 4.82 10.79 4.89
CA ASP A 157 4.26 10.19 3.68
C ASP A 157 4.90 10.86 2.48
N LYS A 158 5.53 10.08 1.59
CA LYS A 158 6.37 10.64 0.52
C LYS A 158 5.79 10.31 -0.86
N ASN A 159 5.68 11.33 -1.69
CA ASN A 159 5.30 11.16 -3.09
C ASN A 159 6.34 11.83 -3.99
N MET A 160 6.73 11.11 -5.03
CA MET A 160 7.54 11.62 -6.13
C MET A 160 6.65 11.84 -7.34
N ILE A 161 6.70 13.04 -7.92
CA ILE A 161 5.94 13.39 -9.13
C ILE A 161 6.96 13.72 -10.22
N LEU A 162 7.13 12.82 -11.18
CA LEU A 162 7.86 13.10 -12.42
C LEU A 162 6.89 13.72 -13.43
N VAL A 163 7.28 14.83 -14.06
CA VAL A 163 6.49 15.48 -15.11
C VAL A 163 7.38 15.76 -16.30
N THR A 164 7.12 15.12 -17.44
CA THR A 164 7.97 15.22 -18.64
C THR A 164 7.21 14.85 -19.90
N ASP A 165 7.42 15.55 -21.01
CA ASP A 165 6.81 15.16 -22.28
C ASP A 165 7.67 14.18 -23.09
N GLU A 166 8.98 14.09 -22.83
CA GLU A 166 9.88 13.22 -23.57
C GLU A 166 11.05 12.71 -22.70
N ASP A 167 11.55 11.50 -22.98
CA ASP A 167 12.80 11.00 -22.40
C ASP A 167 13.83 10.80 -23.52
N ARG A 168 14.52 11.90 -23.89
CA ARG A 168 15.33 11.92 -25.11
C ARG A 168 16.71 11.29 -24.99
N ASP A 169 17.24 11.03 -23.79
CA ASP A 169 18.62 10.59 -23.66
C ASP A 169 18.82 9.42 -22.69
N CYS A 170 19.35 8.35 -23.29
CA CYS A 170 19.73 7.10 -22.69
C CYS A 170 20.76 7.27 -21.57
N THR A 171 20.38 7.14 -20.30
CA THR A 171 21.40 6.82 -19.30
C THR A 171 21.84 5.37 -19.47
N THR A 172 23.07 5.22 -19.93
CA THR A 172 23.84 3.97 -19.77
C THR A 172 24.28 3.74 -18.31
N TYR A 173 23.83 4.59 -17.36
CA TYR A 173 24.40 4.72 -16.01
C TYR A 173 23.41 4.58 -14.84
N VAL A 174 22.09 4.62 -15.05
CA VAL A 174 21.11 4.35 -13.99
C VAL A 174 20.37 3.05 -14.30
N ASN A 175 20.56 2.05 -13.45
CA ASN A 175 19.89 0.77 -13.61
C ASN A 175 18.41 0.90 -13.20
N LYS A 176 17.50 0.46 -14.08
CA LYS A 176 16.04 0.54 -13.87
C LYS A 176 15.59 -0.11 -12.58
N SER A 177 15.98 -1.37 -12.38
CA SER A 177 15.64 -2.15 -11.20
C SER A 177 16.20 -1.51 -9.92
N TRP A 178 17.40 -0.94 -10.00
CA TRP A 178 17.97 -0.19 -8.87
C TRP A 178 17.17 1.07 -8.56
N LEU A 179 16.77 1.84 -9.57
CA LEU A 179 16.00 3.08 -9.36
C LEU A 179 14.62 2.77 -8.80
N LYS A 180 13.93 1.77 -9.37
CA LYS A 180 12.65 1.26 -8.89
C LYS A 180 12.76 0.86 -7.42
N TRP A 181 13.72 -0.02 -7.09
CA TRP A 181 13.99 -0.40 -5.70
C TRP A 181 14.30 0.80 -4.81
N LYS A 182 15.11 1.77 -5.25
CA LYS A 182 15.47 2.92 -4.41
C LYS A 182 14.34 3.90 -4.16
N ILE A 183 13.44 4.09 -5.12
CA ILE A 183 12.22 4.88 -4.90
C ILE A 183 11.37 4.22 -3.82
N TYR A 184 11.15 2.90 -3.93
CA TYR A 184 10.41 2.12 -2.95
C TYR A 184 11.08 2.09 -1.57
N ASP A 185 12.39 1.82 -1.51
CA ASP A 185 13.19 1.73 -0.28
C ASP A 185 13.20 3.06 0.50
N ASN A 186 13.20 4.19 -0.22
CA ASN A 186 13.06 5.52 0.38
C ASN A 186 11.61 5.85 0.81
N GLY A 187 10.66 4.96 0.53
CA GLY A 187 9.24 5.07 0.88
C GLY A 187 8.48 6.08 0.02
N TYR A 188 8.87 6.27 -1.25
CA TYR A 188 8.14 7.12 -2.18
C TYR A 188 7.07 6.33 -2.93
N ILE A 189 5.87 6.91 -3.03
CA ILE A 189 4.89 6.57 -4.06
C ILE A 189 5.28 7.32 -5.34
N LEU A 190 5.47 6.62 -6.45
CA LEU A 190 5.88 7.23 -7.71
C LEU A 190 4.68 7.56 -8.60
N ASN A 191 4.58 8.82 -9.01
CA ASN A 191 3.59 9.28 -9.95
C ASN A 191 4.25 9.91 -11.16
N VAL A 192 3.91 9.41 -12.33
CA VAL A 192 4.57 9.83 -13.57
C VAL A 192 3.55 10.46 -14.49
N VAL A 193 3.76 11.72 -14.84
CA VAL A 193 2.93 12.52 -15.75
C VAL A 193 3.70 12.65 -17.07
N VAL A 194 3.25 11.93 -18.10
CA VAL A 194 3.97 11.74 -19.36
C VAL A 194 3.07 11.85 -20.58
N ASP A 195 3.69 12.00 -21.76
CA ASP A 195 2.99 11.92 -23.04
C ASP A 195 2.52 10.47 -23.30
N ILE A 196 1.23 10.23 -23.06
CA ILE A 196 0.55 8.98 -23.36
C ILE A 196 -0.72 9.22 -24.17
N CYS A 197 -0.97 8.34 -25.13
CA CYS A 197 -2.24 8.25 -25.82
C CYS A 197 -3.08 7.11 -25.21
N ILE A 198 -4.29 7.40 -24.73
CA ILE A 198 -5.22 6.38 -24.21
C ILE A 198 -6.42 6.29 -25.15
N GLY A 199 -6.38 5.49 -26.24
CA GLY A 199 -7.47 5.48 -27.22
C GLY A 199 -7.38 4.54 -28.42
N HIS A 200 -8.30 4.70 -29.39
CA HIS A 200 -8.68 3.70 -30.41
C HIS A 200 -7.55 3.14 -31.29
N VAL A 201 -7.61 1.81 -31.52
CA VAL A 201 -6.73 1.04 -32.41
C VAL A 201 -6.64 1.68 -33.80
N GLY A 202 -5.42 1.95 -34.28
CA GLY A 202 -5.15 2.33 -35.67
C GLY A 202 -4.51 3.70 -35.90
N ILE A 203 -4.16 4.43 -34.85
CA ILE A 203 -3.39 5.68 -34.96
C ILE A 203 -1.91 5.35 -34.71
N SER A 204 -1.15 5.21 -35.79
CA SER A 204 0.23 4.70 -35.78
C SER A 204 1.31 5.78 -35.74
N SER A 205 1.00 7.01 -35.31
CA SER A 205 1.98 8.10 -35.29
C SER A 205 1.94 8.92 -33.99
N ALA A 206 3.07 8.92 -33.27
CA ALA A 206 3.46 9.81 -32.19
C ALA A 206 2.91 11.25 -32.27
N SER A 207 2.97 11.85 -33.46
CA SER A 207 2.50 13.21 -33.74
C SER A 207 0.99 13.44 -33.50
N SER A 208 0.21 12.38 -33.30
CA SER A 208 -1.23 12.45 -33.02
C SER A 208 -1.57 12.60 -31.54
N CYS A 209 -0.61 12.42 -30.63
CA CYS A 209 -0.86 12.48 -29.19
C CYS A 209 -0.93 13.90 -28.62
N ARG A 210 -0.57 14.94 -29.39
CA ARG A 210 -0.37 16.29 -28.83
C ARG A 210 -1.60 17.21 -28.90
N GLY A 211 -1.90 17.83 -27.76
CA GLY A 211 -2.85 18.97 -27.66
C GLY A 211 -4.33 18.59 -27.76
N SER A 212 -5.17 19.55 -28.16
CA SER A 212 -6.64 19.42 -28.26
C SER A 212 -7.13 18.33 -29.23
N TYR A 213 -6.22 17.73 -29.99
CA TYR A 213 -6.49 16.72 -31.01
C TYR A 213 -6.05 15.30 -30.59
N ALA A 214 -5.55 15.12 -29.36
CA ALA A 214 -5.26 13.80 -28.83
C ALA A 214 -6.54 12.94 -28.88
N PRO A 215 -6.46 11.70 -29.41
CA PRO A 215 -7.63 10.93 -29.85
C PRO A 215 -8.66 10.62 -28.76
N ASP A 216 -8.32 10.80 -27.48
CA ASP A 216 -9.20 10.62 -26.33
C ASP A 216 -8.77 11.54 -25.16
N ALA A 217 -8.69 12.85 -25.40
CA ALA A 217 -8.24 13.83 -24.39
C ALA A 217 -9.05 13.85 -23.07
N ASN A 218 -10.23 13.22 -23.05
CA ASN A 218 -11.04 13.00 -21.85
C ASN A 218 -10.43 11.97 -20.90
N LYS A 219 -9.50 11.11 -21.33
CA LYS A 219 -8.87 10.08 -20.49
C LYS A 219 -7.51 10.56 -20.00
N PHE A 220 -7.33 10.60 -18.69
CA PHE A 220 -6.26 11.42 -18.11
C PHE A 220 -5.37 10.77 -17.05
N GLY A 221 -5.69 9.56 -16.59
CA GLY A 221 -4.85 8.81 -15.66
C GLY A 221 -5.11 7.32 -15.70
N MET A 222 -4.12 6.54 -15.29
CA MET A 222 -4.17 5.09 -15.22
C MET A 222 -3.40 4.58 -13.99
N GLN A 223 -4.09 3.89 -13.09
CA GLN A 223 -3.45 3.06 -12.07
C GLN A 223 -3.24 1.67 -12.65
N ILE A 224 -2.03 1.13 -12.55
CA ILE A 224 -1.68 -0.19 -13.10
C ILE A 224 -1.51 -1.16 -11.93
N SER A 225 -2.36 -2.19 -11.85
CA SER A 225 -2.22 -3.26 -10.85
C SER A 225 -1.17 -4.29 -11.26
N SER A 226 -0.82 -5.16 -10.31
CA SER A 226 0.18 -6.18 -10.53
C SER A 226 -0.21 -7.15 -11.65
N GLY A 227 0.68 -7.35 -12.62
CA GLY A 227 0.43 -8.26 -13.76
C GLY A 227 -0.32 -7.65 -14.97
N GLY A 228 -0.41 -6.32 -15.05
CA GLY A 228 -0.89 -5.57 -16.24
C GLY A 228 -2.39 -5.68 -16.54
N GLY A 229 -3.13 -6.49 -15.77
CA GLY A 229 -4.45 -6.98 -16.14
C GLY A 229 -5.65 -6.17 -15.71
N ASP A 230 -5.53 -5.42 -14.64
CA ASP A 230 -6.59 -4.57 -14.12
C ASP A 230 -6.05 -3.15 -13.99
N ALA A 231 -6.23 -2.35 -15.03
CA ALA A 231 -5.91 -0.94 -14.98
C ALA A 231 -7.19 -0.13 -14.75
N THR A 232 -7.11 0.93 -13.94
CA THR A 232 -8.23 1.86 -13.76
C THR A 232 -7.92 3.13 -14.53
N VAL A 233 -8.70 3.40 -15.58
CA VAL A 233 -8.60 4.64 -16.35
C VAL A 233 -9.63 5.65 -15.86
N PHE A 234 -9.19 6.89 -15.65
CA PHE A 234 -10.08 8.00 -15.31
C PHE A 234 -10.48 8.76 -16.57
N GLU A 235 -11.79 8.89 -16.80
CA GLU A 235 -12.36 9.63 -17.94
C GLU A 235 -13.19 10.82 -17.47
N TYR A 236 -13.01 11.97 -18.09
CA TYR A 236 -13.82 13.17 -17.89
C TYR A 236 -15.26 12.94 -18.31
N SER A 237 -16.19 13.28 -17.42
CA SER A 237 -17.62 13.23 -17.67
C SER A 237 -18.29 14.51 -17.21
N SER A 238 -18.84 15.27 -18.15
CA SER A 238 -19.54 16.53 -17.86
C SER A 238 -20.83 16.33 -17.04
N THR A 239 -21.32 15.08 -16.93
CA THR A 239 -22.53 14.72 -16.20
C THR A 239 -22.24 14.04 -14.86
N ALA A 240 -21.01 13.59 -14.61
CA ALA A 240 -20.62 13.02 -13.34
C ALA A 240 -20.51 14.09 -12.25
N ALA A 241 -20.90 13.77 -11.02
CA ALA A 241 -20.83 14.70 -9.89
C ALA A 241 -19.39 15.12 -9.56
N SER A 242 -18.42 14.23 -9.79
CA SER A 242 -16.99 14.48 -9.64
C SER A 242 -16.32 14.97 -10.92
N HIS A 243 -17.08 15.15 -12.01
CA HIS A 243 -16.58 15.41 -13.36
C HIS A 243 -15.69 14.31 -13.96
N TYR A 244 -15.64 13.13 -13.35
CA TYR A 244 -14.96 11.97 -13.91
C TYR A 244 -15.70 10.66 -13.62
N VAL A 245 -15.36 9.62 -14.37
CA VAL A 245 -15.77 8.23 -14.13
C VAL A 245 -14.55 7.33 -14.19
N GLU A 246 -14.55 6.29 -13.36
CA GLU A 246 -13.56 5.22 -13.42
C GLU A 246 -14.02 4.15 -14.41
N GLN A 247 -13.10 3.69 -15.23
CA GLN A 247 -13.30 2.56 -16.13
C GLN A 247 -12.27 1.50 -15.81
N ALA A 248 -12.76 0.32 -15.41
CA ALA A 248 -11.94 -0.86 -15.29
C ALA A 248 -11.56 -1.35 -16.70
N VAL A 249 -10.28 -1.67 -16.88
CA VAL A 249 -9.68 -2.01 -18.15
C VAL A 249 -8.98 -3.37 -18.05
N THR A 250 -9.22 -4.26 -19.01
CA THR A 250 -8.60 -5.59 -19.06
C THR A 250 -7.21 -5.57 -19.71
N ASN A 251 -6.35 -6.53 -19.37
CA ASN A 251 -5.02 -6.81 -19.95
C ASN A 251 -4.91 -6.58 -21.49
N THR A 252 -5.86 -7.10 -22.27
CA THR A 252 -5.87 -6.98 -23.74
C THR A 252 -6.04 -5.54 -24.25
N TRP A 253 -6.58 -4.65 -23.42
CA TRP A 253 -6.83 -3.26 -23.77
C TRP A 253 -5.57 -2.40 -23.57
N TYR A 254 -4.72 -2.69 -22.57
CA TYR A 254 -3.47 -1.96 -22.32
C TYR A 254 -2.58 -1.99 -23.57
N ASP A 255 -2.21 -3.20 -24.03
CA ASP A 255 -1.37 -3.41 -25.21
C ASP A 255 -1.99 -2.89 -26.52
N SER A 256 -3.31 -2.72 -26.57
CA SER A 256 -4.04 -2.37 -27.81
C SER A 256 -4.45 -0.89 -27.89
N TYR A 257 -4.58 -0.19 -26.75
CA TYR A 257 -5.17 1.16 -26.67
C TYR A 257 -4.29 2.18 -25.94
N VAL A 258 -3.22 1.76 -25.26
CA VAL A 258 -2.20 2.69 -24.77
C VAL A 258 -1.11 2.77 -25.83
N TRP A 259 -0.99 3.93 -26.47
CA TRP A 259 0.07 4.19 -27.45
C TRP A 259 1.13 5.10 -26.86
N HIS A 260 2.38 4.68 -27.03
CA HIS A 260 3.56 5.34 -26.51
C HIS A 260 4.19 6.19 -27.62
N ASP A 261 4.45 7.48 -27.38
CA ASP A 261 5.34 8.25 -28.25
C ASP A 261 6.76 7.75 -28.02
N ALA A 262 7.26 6.93 -28.95
CA ALA A 262 8.68 6.63 -29.17
C ALA A 262 9.56 6.34 -27.92
N GLY A 263 9.01 5.72 -26.86
CA GLY A 263 9.76 5.20 -25.71
C GLY A 263 9.49 5.86 -24.36
N THR A 264 9.00 7.10 -24.28
CA THR A 264 8.91 7.84 -22.99
C THR A 264 8.00 7.14 -21.99
N ALA A 265 6.79 6.75 -22.41
CA ALA A 265 5.85 6.08 -21.54
C ALA A 265 6.28 4.65 -21.18
N ASP A 266 6.88 3.90 -22.11
CA ASP A 266 7.45 2.57 -21.83
C ASP A 266 8.63 2.63 -20.84
N HIS A 267 9.40 3.71 -20.87
CA HIS A 267 10.54 3.90 -19.97
C HIS A 267 10.07 4.01 -18.51
N TYR A 268 8.96 4.71 -18.27
CA TYR A 268 8.48 5.00 -16.92
C TYR A 268 7.32 4.12 -16.45
N SER A 269 6.50 3.54 -17.33
CA SER A 269 5.38 2.68 -16.94
C SER A 269 5.85 1.48 -16.12
N ASP A 270 6.92 0.81 -16.55
CA ASP A 270 7.58 -0.30 -15.83
C ASP A 270 8.08 0.06 -14.41
N LEU A 271 8.35 1.36 -14.14
CA LEU A 271 8.70 1.80 -12.79
C LEU A 271 7.48 1.86 -11.86
N VAL A 272 6.27 1.92 -12.43
CA VAL A 272 4.99 2.02 -11.72
C VAL A 272 4.24 0.68 -11.71
N ILE A 273 4.46 -0.20 -12.69
CA ILE A 273 3.90 -1.57 -12.70
C ILE A 273 4.29 -2.31 -11.42
N ASP A 274 3.33 -2.97 -10.77
CA ASP A 274 3.50 -3.69 -9.50
C ASP A 274 3.91 -2.80 -8.29
N GLU A 275 3.80 -1.46 -8.40
CA GLU A 275 4.16 -0.52 -7.33
C GLU A 275 2.98 0.38 -6.95
N ALA A 276 3.06 1.02 -5.78
CA ALA A 276 2.12 2.07 -5.42
C ALA A 276 2.37 3.33 -6.29
N GLY A 277 1.37 3.73 -7.07
CA GLY A 277 1.46 4.90 -7.95
C GLY A 277 0.55 4.83 -9.18
N ALA A 278 0.70 5.81 -10.06
CA ALA A 278 -0.05 5.87 -11.31
C ALA A 278 0.70 6.61 -12.42
N VAL A 279 0.33 6.31 -13.66
CA VAL A 279 0.78 7.02 -14.87
C VAL A 279 -0.34 7.94 -15.34
N TRP A 280 0.00 9.18 -15.65
CA TRP A 280 -0.94 10.25 -15.96
C TRP A 280 -0.68 10.84 -17.33
N ASN A 281 -1.76 11.19 -18.04
CA ASN A 281 -1.69 11.76 -19.38
C ASN A 281 -1.46 13.26 -19.31
N ILE A 282 -0.26 13.69 -19.66
CA ILE A 282 0.08 15.12 -19.71
C ILE A 282 -0.80 15.90 -20.70
N ASN A 283 -1.29 15.26 -21.76
CA ASN A 283 -2.14 15.95 -22.75
C ASN A 283 -3.46 16.42 -22.16
N SER A 284 -3.91 15.81 -21.06
CA SER A 284 -5.09 16.25 -20.34
C SER A 284 -4.86 17.54 -19.55
N MET A 285 -3.62 17.81 -19.10
CA MET A 285 -3.21 19.13 -18.57
C MET A 285 -3.22 20.19 -19.68
N ARG A 286 -2.82 19.79 -20.89
CA ARG A 286 -2.75 20.64 -22.09
C ARG A 286 -4.10 20.79 -22.81
N CYS A 287 -5.14 20.11 -22.35
CA CYS A 287 -6.40 20.03 -23.07
C CYS A 287 -7.17 21.36 -23.02
N THR A 288 -7.50 21.91 -24.18
CA THR A 288 -8.28 23.16 -24.28
C THR A 288 -9.78 22.95 -24.17
N LEU A 289 -10.26 21.70 -24.05
CA LEU A 289 -11.67 21.43 -23.84
C LEU A 289 -12.09 21.96 -22.45
N PRO A 290 -13.17 22.76 -22.36
CA PRO A 290 -13.60 23.32 -21.08
C PRO A 290 -13.84 22.23 -20.02
N GLY A 291 -13.16 22.37 -18.88
CA GLY A 291 -13.33 21.52 -17.71
C GLY A 291 -12.40 20.30 -17.64
N VAL A 292 -11.76 19.87 -18.74
CA VAL A 292 -10.91 18.66 -18.74
C VAL A 292 -9.66 18.84 -17.88
N ALA A 293 -8.90 19.93 -18.10
CA ALA A 293 -7.68 20.18 -17.32
C ALA A 293 -7.99 20.39 -15.82
N GLU A 294 -9.10 21.06 -15.49
CA GLU A 294 -9.53 21.23 -14.10
C GLU A 294 -9.96 19.88 -13.49
N ALA A 295 -10.72 19.05 -14.21
CA ALA A 295 -11.07 17.71 -13.75
C ALA A 295 -9.82 16.83 -13.56
N PHE A 296 -8.82 16.92 -14.44
CA PHE A 296 -7.53 16.26 -14.25
C PHE A 296 -6.88 16.68 -12.93
N ALA A 297 -6.76 17.99 -12.67
CA ALA A 297 -6.17 18.46 -11.41
C ALA A 297 -6.93 17.93 -10.20
N ASP A 298 -8.26 17.92 -10.25
CA ASP A 298 -9.11 17.45 -9.17
C ASP A 298 -8.89 15.97 -8.87
N VAL A 299 -8.92 15.13 -9.89
CA VAL A 299 -8.68 13.68 -9.71
C VAL A 299 -7.24 13.41 -9.31
N PHE A 300 -6.28 14.05 -9.97
CA PHE A 300 -4.86 13.88 -9.65
C PHE A 300 -4.62 14.17 -8.17
N VAL A 301 -5.12 15.31 -7.67
CA VAL A 301 -4.98 15.70 -6.26
C VAL A 301 -5.69 14.72 -5.32
N ILE A 302 -6.93 14.32 -5.61
CA ILE A 302 -7.68 13.39 -4.77
C ILE A 302 -6.94 12.05 -4.67
N ILE A 303 -6.52 11.49 -5.79
CA ILE A 303 -5.80 10.22 -5.81
C ILE A 303 -4.45 10.35 -5.10
N LYS A 304 -3.68 11.43 -5.32
CA LYS A 304 -2.41 11.63 -4.60
C LYS A 304 -2.64 11.74 -3.09
N ALA A 305 -3.69 12.42 -2.66
CA ALA A 305 -4.03 12.54 -1.25
C ALA A 305 -4.40 11.19 -0.63
N LEU A 306 -5.20 10.37 -1.33
CA LEU A 306 -5.56 9.02 -0.91
C LEU A 306 -4.35 8.06 -0.86
N GLU A 307 -3.49 8.11 -1.87
CA GLU A 307 -2.24 7.36 -1.92
C GLU A 307 -1.32 7.74 -0.74
N LEU A 308 -1.09 9.04 -0.54
CA LEU A 308 -0.23 9.55 0.53
C LEU A 308 -0.79 9.26 1.91
N SER A 309 -2.08 9.51 2.13
CA SER A 309 -2.67 9.26 3.45
C SER A 309 -2.76 7.79 3.79
N GLY A 310 -2.61 6.92 2.78
CA GLY A 310 -3.13 5.57 2.78
C GLY A 310 -4.58 5.53 3.26
N PRO A 311 -5.16 4.34 3.37
CA PRO A 311 -6.00 4.06 4.51
C PRO A 311 -5.05 3.89 5.72
N ASP A 312 -5.07 4.84 6.67
CA ASP A 312 -4.46 4.83 8.03
C ASP A 312 -3.42 3.71 8.25
N ASP A 313 -2.13 4.05 8.39
CA ASP A 313 -0.98 3.16 8.72
C ASP A 313 -1.13 2.34 10.02
N ARG A 314 -2.31 2.38 10.63
CA ARG A 314 -2.85 1.25 11.38
C ARG A 314 -3.17 0.14 10.39
N GLY A 315 -2.16 -0.64 10.02
CA GLY A 315 -2.34 -1.88 9.28
C GLY A 315 -3.38 -2.73 10.01
N GLU A 316 -4.58 -2.84 9.43
CA GLU A 316 -5.53 -3.89 9.81
C GLU A 316 -5.25 -5.06 8.88
N SER A 317 -4.59 -6.08 9.40
CA SER A 317 -4.59 -7.40 8.77
C SER A 317 -5.70 -8.21 9.37
N SER A 318 -6.39 -8.94 8.51
CA SER A 318 -7.50 -9.76 8.95
C SER A 318 -7.62 -11.05 8.16
N SER A 319 -8.19 -12.06 8.82
CA SER A 319 -8.61 -13.29 8.20
C SER A 319 -10.01 -13.62 8.70
N ASN A 320 -10.96 -13.65 7.77
CA ASN A 320 -12.39 -13.58 8.07
C ASN A 320 -13.15 -14.69 7.31
N GLY A 321 -14.31 -15.11 7.83
CA GLY A 321 -15.30 -15.87 7.07
C GLY A 321 -14.83 -17.22 6.52
N ASP A 322 -15.24 -17.52 5.28
CA ASP A 322 -14.51 -18.44 4.42
C ASP A 322 -13.21 -17.77 3.99
N PRO A 323 -12.04 -18.41 4.09
CA PRO A 323 -10.81 -17.72 4.45
C PRO A 323 -10.36 -16.70 3.38
N HIS A 324 -10.85 -15.48 3.58
CA HIS A 324 -10.40 -14.24 2.96
C HIS A 324 -9.24 -13.73 3.81
N PHE A 325 -8.12 -13.46 3.17
CA PHE A 325 -6.93 -12.95 3.82
C PHE A 325 -6.68 -11.52 3.35
N THR A 326 -6.33 -10.65 4.30
CA THR A 326 -5.85 -9.31 4.02
C THR A 326 -4.44 -9.16 4.60
N THR A 327 -3.45 -8.97 3.75
CA THR A 327 -2.04 -8.84 4.15
C THR A 327 -1.80 -7.58 5.00
N TRP A 328 -0.60 -7.45 5.58
CA TRP A 328 -0.17 -6.23 6.29
C TRP A 328 -0.25 -4.97 5.43
N LYS A 329 -0.20 -5.13 4.11
CA LYS A 329 -0.28 -4.04 3.12
C LYS A 329 -1.59 -4.05 2.33
N LYS A 330 -2.63 -4.69 2.88
CA LYS A 330 -4.02 -4.66 2.38
C LYS A 330 -4.23 -5.30 1.01
N GLU A 331 -3.32 -6.19 0.61
CA GLU A 331 -3.59 -7.10 -0.49
C GLU A 331 -4.60 -8.15 -0.01
N HIS A 332 -5.68 -8.32 -0.79
CA HIS A 332 -6.74 -9.29 -0.50
C HIS A 332 -6.59 -10.52 -1.38
N TYR A 333 -6.67 -11.70 -0.78
CA TYR A 333 -6.64 -12.97 -1.52
C TYR A 333 -7.42 -14.06 -0.79
N GLU A 334 -7.72 -15.15 -1.51
CA GLU A 334 -8.49 -16.29 -1.04
C GLU A 334 -7.61 -17.56 -1.06
N TYR A 335 -7.68 -18.37 -0.01
CA TYR A 335 -7.05 -19.70 0.02
C TYR A 335 -7.94 -20.72 0.72
N HIS A 336 -8.50 -21.67 -0.05
CA HIS A 336 -9.51 -22.59 0.46
C HIS A 336 -9.00 -23.97 0.92
N GLY A 337 -7.69 -24.13 1.18
CA GLY A 337 -7.15 -25.39 1.69
C GLY A 337 -7.64 -25.71 3.11
N GLN A 338 -7.81 -27.00 3.43
CA GLN A 338 -8.02 -27.51 4.80
C GLN A 338 -6.71 -28.04 5.37
N CYS A 339 -6.23 -27.38 6.42
CA CYS A 339 -5.09 -27.75 7.26
C CYS A 339 -4.92 -26.73 8.40
N ASP A 340 -3.85 -26.89 9.18
CA ASP A 340 -3.38 -25.84 10.08
C ASP A 340 -2.40 -24.93 9.32
N LEU A 341 -2.56 -23.62 9.43
CA LEU A 341 -1.77 -22.59 8.73
C LEU A 341 -1.12 -21.63 9.73
N VAL A 342 0.06 -21.12 9.39
CA VAL A 342 0.75 -20.04 10.12
C VAL A 342 0.30 -18.70 9.56
N LEU A 343 -0.50 -17.96 10.31
CA LEU A 343 -1.03 -16.67 9.89
C LEU A 343 0.02 -15.56 10.00
N ALA A 344 0.71 -15.54 11.14
CA ALA A 344 1.84 -14.65 11.39
C ALA A 344 2.76 -15.25 12.46
N LYS A 345 4.06 -15.01 12.31
CA LYS A 345 5.10 -15.42 13.23
C LYS A 345 6.13 -14.32 13.38
N ASP A 346 6.40 -13.91 14.60
CA ASP A 346 7.40 -12.90 14.94
C ASP A 346 8.15 -13.32 16.21
N PRO A 347 9.34 -13.95 16.07
CA PRO A 347 10.18 -14.32 17.21
C PRO A 347 10.73 -13.11 17.98
N ALA A 348 10.81 -11.93 17.35
CA ALA A 348 11.33 -10.70 17.95
C ALA A 348 10.26 -9.89 18.69
N PHE A 349 8.98 -10.26 18.53
CA PHE A 349 7.83 -9.59 19.15
C PHE A 349 8.06 -9.32 20.64
N ALA A 350 7.71 -8.11 21.06
CA ALA A 350 7.85 -7.65 22.44
C ALA A 350 9.26 -7.87 23.04
N GLY A 351 10.32 -7.68 22.25
CA GLY A 351 11.70 -7.78 22.72
C GLY A 351 12.17 -9.22 22.87
N GLY A 352 11.77 -10.09 21.94
CA GLY A 352 12.08 -11.52 21.96
C GLY A 352 11.16 -12.37 22.82
N LEU A 353 10.00 -11.84 23.23
CA LEU A 353 8.95 -12.62 23.89
C LEU A 353 8.34 -13.63 22.90
N GLY A 354 8.25 -13.25 21.63
CA GLY A 354 7.73 -14.10 20.56
C GLY A 354 6.21 -14.03 20.42
N LEU A 355 5.75 -14.10 19.18
CA LEU A 355 4.35 -14.18 18.77
C LEU A 355 4.21 -15.24 17.68
N ASP A 356 3.25 -16.14 17.84
CA ASP A 356 2.79 -17.04 16.78
C ASP A 356 1.27 -17.02 16.71
N ILE A 357 0.73 -16.88 15.51
CA ILE A 357 -0.70 -16.95 15.25
C ILE A 357 -0.92 -18.07 14.23
N GLN A 358 -1.64 -19.11 14.64
CA GLN A 358 -2.04 -20.22 13.79
C GLN A 358 -3.56 -20.25 13.64
N ILE A 359 -4.02 -20.66 12.47
CA ILE A 359 -5.44 -20.88 12.19
C ILE A 359 -5.66 -22.30 11.69
N ARG A 360 -6.84 -22.86 11.97
CA ARG A 360 -7.29 -24.15 11.47
C ARG A 360 -8.44 -23.95 10.51
N THR A 361 -8.23 -24.31 9.25
CA THR A 361 -9.25 -24.23 8.20
C THR A 361 -9.95 -25.57 7.99
N LYS A 362 -11.25 -25.54 7.66
CA LYS A 362 -12.07 -26.72 7.38
C LYS A 362 -12.76 -26.60 6.03
N LEU A 363 -12.61 -27.59 5.17
CA LEU A 363 -13.17 -27.59 3.83
C LEU A 363 -14.63 -28.07 3.84
N VAL A 364 -15.50 -27.26 3.25
CA VAL A 364 -16.91 -27.56 2.99
C VAL A 364 -17.14 -27.58 1.48
N ARG A 365 -16.99 -28.78 0.91
CA ARG A 365 -17.16 -29.06 -0.53
C ARG A 365 -16.17 -28.26 -1.40
N PHE A 366 -16.52 -27.02 -1.72
CA PHE A 366 -15.78 -26.15 -2.63
C PHE A 366 -15.23 -24.88 -1.94
N TRP A 367 -15.70 -24.53 -0.75
CA TRP A 367 -15.18 -23.41 0.06
C TRP A 367 -14.66 -23.97 1.39
N SER A 368 -13.94 -23.19 2.18
CA SER A 368 -13.48 -23.61 3.53
C SER A 368 -13.77 -22.51 4.55
N TYR A 369 -13.57 -22.72 5.84
CA TYR A 369 -13.69 -21.65 6.84
C TYR A 369 -12.67 -21.82 7.95
N ILE A 370 -12.37 -20.74 8.67
CA ILE A 370 -11.53 -20.80 9.86
C ILE A 370 -12.39 -21.29 11.03
N GLY A 371 -12.15 -22.51 11.49
CA GLY A 371 -12.89 -23.11 12.59
C GLY A 371 -12.25 -22.86 13.96
N SER A 372 -10.94 -22.57 14.00
CA SER A 372 -10.21 -22.30 15.24
C SER A 372 -9.00 -21.40 14.98
N ALA A 373 -8.63 -20.60 15.96
CA ALA A 373 -7.42 -19.78 15.97
C ALA A 373 -6.66 -20.02 17.28
N ALA A 374 -5.34 -20.13 17.19
CA ALA A 374 -4.46 -20.30 18.34
C ALA A 374 -3.36 -19.23 18.30
N ILE A 375 -3.18 -18.53 19.42
CA ILE A 375 -2.22 -17.45 19.57
C ILE A 375 -1.27 -17.79 20.70
N ARG A 376 0.02 -17.81 20.41
CA ARG A 376 1.08 -17.93 21.41
C ARG A 376 1.79 -16.59 21.59
N ILE A 377 1.90 -16.14 22.84
CA ILE A 377 2.76 -15.01 23.21
C ILE A 377 3.64 -15.46 24.38
N GLY A 378 4.95 -15.51 24.18
CA GLY A 378 5.84 -16.12 25.17
C GLY A 378 5.50 -17.60 25.39
N ALA A 379 5.22 -17.96 26.64
CA ALA A 379 4.86 -19.33 27.02
C ALA A 379 3.35 -19.60 27.01
N ASP A 380 2.52 -18.55 26.90
CA ASP A 380 1.08 -18.70 26.97
C ASP A 380 0.48 -18.95 25.59
N ILE A 381 -0.47 -19.90 25.52
CA ILE A 381 -1.20 -20.26 24.30
C ILE A 381 -2.69 -20.09 24.56
N LEU A 382 -3.34 -19.19 23.82
CA LEU A 382 -4.78 -19.04 23.79
C LEU A 382 -5.32 -19.64 22.49
N GLU A 383 -6.10 -20.70 22.59
CA GLU A 383 -6.86 -21.27 21.49
C GLU A 383 -8.34 -20.92 21.65
N ILE A 384 -8.98 -20.50 20.55
CA ILE A 384 -10.40 -20.18 20.46
C ILE A 384 -11.00 -20.92 19.27
N GLN A 385 -12.13 -21.56 19.50
CA GLN A 385 -12.87 -22.33 18.49
C GLN A 385 -14.29 -21.76 18.33
N GLY A 386 -14.78 -21.78 17.09
CA GLY A 386 -16.18 -21.47 16.77
C GLY A 386 -17.13 -22.42 17.51
N HIS A 387 -18.24 -21.90 18.02
CA HIS A 387 -19.14 -22.62 18.92
C HIS A 387 -20.30 -23.33 18.19
N GLY A 388 -20.55 -23.03 16.91
CA GLY A 388 -21.60 -23.64 16.12
C GLY A 388 -22.99 -23.40 16.72
N SER A 389 -23.73 -24.48 17.01
CA SER A 389 -25.03 -24.42 17.68
C SER A 389 -24.94 -24.51 19.22
N GLU A 390 -23.76 -24.75 19.78
CA GLU A 390 -23.54 -24.73 21.22
C GLU A 390 -23.40 -23.29 21.71
N GLN A 391 -24.07 -22.94 22.83
CA GLN A 391 -24.07 -21.57 23.37
C GLN A 391 -22.82 -21.25 24.21
N ASP A 392 -21.93 -22.21 24.41
CA ASP A 392 -20.76 -22.07 25.26
C ASP A 392 -19.54 -21.70 24.43
N ALA A 393 -18.91 -20.57 24.77
CA ALA A 393 -17.63 -20.18 24.18
C ALA A 393 -16.56 -21.27 24.40
N LYS A 394 -15.90 -21.70 23.32
CA LYS A 394 -14.89 -22.77 23.32
C LYS A 394 -13.50 -22.15 23.25
N TYR A 395 -12.83 -22.05 24.40
CA TYR A 395 -11.44 -21.62 24.46
C TYR A 395 -10.61 -22.48 25.41
N TRP A 396 -9.31 -22.50 25.17
CA TRP A 396 -8.29 -23.13 25.99
C TRP A 396 -7.16 -22.13 26.23
N ILE A 397 -6.71 -22.04 27.48
CA ILE A 397 -5.50 -21.31 27.83
C ILE A 397 -4.48 -22.34 28.32
N ASN A 398 -3.33 -22.43 27.67
CA ASN A 398 -2.28 -23.41 27.98
C ASN A 398 -2.83 -24.85 28.02
N PHE A 399 -3.66 -25.19 27.03
CA PHE A 399 -4.36 -26.49 26.91
C PHE A 399 -5.38 -26.80 28.01
N GLU A 400 -5.60 -25.88 28.96
CA GLU A 400 -6.66 -25.98 29.96
C GLU A 400 -7.96 -25.39 29.40
N ARG A 401 -8.95 -26.25 29.20
CA ARG A 401 -10.28 -25.85 28.71
C ARG A 401 -10.94 -24.89 29.70
N LYS A 402 -11.33 -23.71 29.21
CA LYS A 402 -11.94 -22.65 30.04
C LYS A 402 -11.11 -22.30 31.29
N GLY A 403 -9.78 -22.36 31.20
CA GLY A 403 -8.88 -21.91 32.26
C GLY A 403 -9.00 -20.40 32.52
N SER A 404 -8.33 -19.89 33.56
CA SER A 404 -8.41 -18.46 33.92
C SER A 404 -7.74 -17.58 32.86
N LEU A 405 -8.55 -16.85 32.09
CA LEU A 405 -8.09 -15.99 31.00
C LEU A 405 -8.16 -14.51 31.40
N SER A 406 -7.11 -14.03 32.09
CA SER A 406 -6.94 -12.61 32.39
C SER A 406 -5.84 -11.95 31.55
N THR A 407 -4.83 -12.73 31.16
CA THR A 407 -3.73 -12.30 30.30
C THR A 407 -3.27 -13.43 29.39
N VAL A 408 -2.58 -13.07 28.29
CA VAL A 408 -1.79 -13.99 27.45
C VAL A 408 -0.43 -13.34 27.24
N GLY A 409 0.65 -14.00 27.67
CA GLY A 409 2.01 -13.45 27.57
C GLY A 409 2.21 -12.16 28.37
N GLY A 410 1.40 -11.96 29.43
CA GLY A 410 1.36 -10.74 30.22
C GLY A 410 0.51 -9.60 29.62
N PHE A 411 -0.08 -9.76 28.45
CA PHE A 411 -1.00 -8.80 27.86
C PHE A 411 -2.44 -9.04 28.33
N PRO A 412 -3.18 -8.01 28.78
CA PRO A 412 -4.56 -8.17 29.23
C PRO A 412 -5.49 -8.73 28.15
N VAL A 413 -6.40 -9.61 28.55
CA VAL A 413 -7.45 -10.12 27.67
C VAL A 413 -8.82 -9.63 28.13
N ARG A 414 -9.59 -9.06 27.19
CA ARG A 414 -10.98 -8.68 27.40
C ARG A 414 -11.89 -9.59 26.58
N ILE A 415 -12.87 -10.19 27.23
CA ILE A 415 -13.92 -10.97 26.56
C ILE A 415 -15.18 -10.11 26.52
N ALA A 416 -15.70 -9.85 25.33
CA ALA A 416 -16.92 -9.10 25.11
C ALA A 416 -17.94 -9.96 24.37
N ASP A 417 -19.09 -10.19 25.00
CA ASP A 417 -20.27 -10.70 24.32
C ASP A 417 -20.97 -9.52 23.62
N ILE A 418 -21.09 -9.58 22.29
CA ILE A 418 -21.88 -8.60 21.55
C ILE A 418 -23.26 -9.22 21.33
N ASP A 419 -24.18 -8.93 22.26
CA ASP A 419 -25.60 -9.19 22.08
C ASP A 419 -26.19 -8.02 21.26
N ASP A 420 -26.17 -8.11 19.92
CA ASP A 420 -26.67 -7.03 19.05
C ASP A 420 -28.21 -7.08 18.82
N GLY A 421 -28.91 -8.01 19.49
CA GLY A 421 -30.35 -8.19 19.32
C GLY A 421 -30.77 -8.99 18.07
N SER A 422 -29.83 -9.52 17.28
CA SER A 422 -30.12 -10.44 16.18
C SER A 422 -30.44 -11.85 16.71
N LYS A 423 -31.74 -12.13 16.89
CA LYS A 423 -32.36 -13.47 16.92
C LYS A 423 -31.56 -14.61 17.61
N GLY A 424 -30.89 -14.35 18.74
CA GLY A 424 -30.29 -15.38 19.60
C GLY A 424 -28.98 -16.01 19.11
N ILE A 425 -28.25 -15.40 18.18
CA ILE A 425 -26.89 -15.87 17.78
C ILE A 425 -25.85 -15.06 18.55
N GLN A 426 -25.06 -15.73 19.39
CA GLN A 426 -24.08 -15.08 20.25
C GLN A 426 -22.76 -14.81 19.51
N ARG A 427 -22.34 -13.55 19.44
CA ARG A 427 -20.98 -13.18 19.04
C ARG A 427 -20.12 -13.06 20.28
N VAL A 428 -18.96 -13.71 20.26
CA VAL A 428 -17.94 -13.58 21.32
C VAL A 428 -16.69 -12.96 20.72
N THR A 429 -16.22 -11.89 21.32
CA THR A 429 -14.99 -11.18 20.94
C THR A 429 -13.97 -11.31 22.05
N TYR A 430 -12.76 -11.75 21.70
CA TYR A 430 -11.59 -11.81 22.57
C TYR A 430 -10.61 -10.75 22.08
N GLU A 431 -10.26 -9.81 22.95
CA GLU A 431 -9.32 -8.74 22.64
C GLU A 431 -8.08 -8.90 23.52
N ILE A 432 -6.93 -9.13 22.90
CA ILE A 432 -5.64 -9.11 23.55
C ILE A 432 -5.09 -7.68 23.39
N ASP A 433 -5.08 -6.92 24.48
CA ASP A 433 -4.65 -5.52 24.49
C ASP A 433 -3.12 -5.45 24.58
N LEU A 434 -2.48 -4.99 23.50
CA LEU A 434 -1.03 -4.84 23.43
C LEU A 434 -0.57 -3.46 23.93
N GLY A 435 -1.50 -2.59 24.32
CA GLY A 435 -1.30 -1.18 24.67
C GLY A 435 -0.32 -0.92 25.80
N SER A 436 -0.08 -1.91 26.67
CA SER A 436 0.94 -1.83 27.73
C SER A 436 2.36 -1.67 27.18
N LYS A 437 2.60 -2.15 25.96
CA LYS A 437 3.89 -2.03 25.24
C LYS A 437 3.77 -1.27 23.93
N TYR A 438 2.66 -1.44 23.25
CA TYR A 438 2.40 -0.93 21.90
C TYR A 438 1.07 -0.15 21.92
N PRO A 439 1.09 1.15 22.30
CA PRO A 439 -0.12 1.93 22.51
C PRO A 439 -1.09 1.88 21.31
N GLY A 440 -2.36 1.58 21.59
CA GLY A 440 -3.43 1.55 20.58
C GLY A 440 -3.48 0.28 19.73
N GLN A 441 -2.67 -0.74 20.03
CA GLN A 441 -2.61 -1.99 19.26
C GLN A 441 -3.30 -3.14 19.98
N MET A 442 -3.97 -4.00 19.23
CA MET A 442 -4.66 -5.16 19.78
C MET A 442 -4.75 -6.31 18.77
N ILE A 443 -4.82 -7.53 19.29
CA ILE A 443 -5.21 -8.71 18.51
C ILE A 443 -6.65 -9.05 18.89
N VAL A 444 -7.53 -9.12 17.90
CA VAL A 444 -8.96 -9.34 18.08
C VAL A 444 -9.32 -10.67 17.44
N ILE A 445 -9.90 -11.57 18.23
CA ILE A 445 -10.50 -12.81 17.74
C ILE A 445 -12.01 -12.72 17.92
N ARG A 446 -12.77 -12.90 16.85
CA ARG A 446 -14.24 -12.94 16.92
C ARG A 446 -14.74 -14.31 16.53
N THR A 447 -15.78 -14.79 17.21
CA THR A 447 -16.48 -16.01 16.82
C THR A 447 -17.92 -15.69 16.44
N PHE A 448 -18.37 -16.27 15.33
CA PHE A 448 -19.77 -16.22 14.90
C PHE A 448 -20.16 -17.60 14.35
N LYS A 449 -21.11 -18.28 15.00
CA LYS A 449 -21.43 -19.69 14.69
C LYS A 449 -20.15 -20.54 14.74
N GLU A 450 -19.82 -21.26 13.66
CA GLU A 450 -18.61 -22.09 13.55
C GLU A 450 -17.36 -21.31 13.12
N PHE A 451 -17.53 -20.05 12.73
CA PHE A 451 -16.49 -19.23 12.13
C PHE A 451 -15.68 -18.51 13.20
N VAL A 452 -14.37 -18.41 12.95
CA VAL A 452 -13.43 -17.62 13.71
C VAL A 452 -12.81 -16.59 12.79
N ASN A 453 -12.73 -15.36 13.27
CA ASN A 453 -12.11 -14.22 12.61
C ASN A 453 -10.90 -13.80 13.45
N VAL A 454 -9.78 -13.53 12.82
CA VAL A 454 -8.59 -13.01 13.49
C VAL A 454 -8.21 -11.69 12.82
N ARG A 455 -8.03 -10.64 13.63
CA ARG A 455 -7.63 -9.31 13.17
C ARG A 455 -6.55 -8.73 14.07
N VAL A 456 -5.58 -8.03 13.49
CA VAL A 456 -4.69 -7.12 14.23
C VAL A 456 -5.14 -5.70 13.95
N VAL A 457 -5.39 -4.93 15.00
CA VAL A 457 -5.79 -3.52 14.90
C VAL A 457 -4.61 -2.65 15.30
N GLY A 458 -4.33 -1.65 14.47
CA GLY A 458 -3.27 -0.68 14.76
C GLY A 458 -1.86 -1.20 14.55
N ALA A 459 -1.66 -2.22 13.70
CA ALA A 459 -0.35 -2.85 13.56
C ALA A 459 0.72 -1.85 13.11
N THR A 460 1.90 -1.90 13.74
CA THR A 460 3.04 -1.04 13.42
C THR A 460 4.31 -1.88 13.25
N ALA A 461 5.34 -1.30 12.60
CA ALA A 461 6.64 -1.94 12.47
C ALA A 461 7.36 -2.16 13.81
N GLU A 462 7.02 -1.40 14.85
CA GLU A 462 7.58 -1.59 16.20
C GLU A 462 7.09 -2.89 16.85
N ALA A 463 5.82 -3.23 16.61
CA ALA A 463 5.22 -4.44 17.16
C ALA A 463 5.40 -5.65 16.25
N PHE A 464 5.15 -5.50 14.95
CA PHE A 464 5.05 -6.60 14.00
C PHE A 464 6.08 -6.52 12.87
N GLY A 465 7.08 -5.65 12.95
CA GLY A 465 8.03 -5.43 11.86
C GLY A 465 8.90 -6.64 11.49
N SER A 466 8.84 -7.74 12.22
CA SER A 466 9.49 -9.00 11.87
C SER A 466 8.49 -10.13 11.63
N ALA A 467 7.20 -9.81 11.56
CA ALA A 467 6.14 -10.76 11.31
C ALA A 467 6.14 -11.23 9.85
N VAL A 468 6.10 -12.55 9.68
CA VAL A 468 5.95 -13.26 8.40
C VAL A 468 4.91 -14.36 8.52
N GLY A 469 4.20 -14.68 7.45
CA GLY A 469 3.16 -15.72 7.43
C GLY A 469 2.18 -15.52 6.28
N MET A 470 0.98 -16.07 6.40
CA MET A 470 -0.11 -15.83 5.45
C MET A 470 -0.49 -14.35 5.31
N TRP A 471 -0.24 -13.50 6.30
CA TRP A 471 -0.41 -12.05 6.13
C TRP A 471 0.74 -11.36 5.37
N GLY A 472 1.69 -12.12 4.85
CA GLY A 472 2.89 -11.62 4.18
C GLY A 472 3.96 -11.16 5.17
N ASP A 473 5.06 -10.65 4.62
CA ASP A 473 6.07 -9.94 5.38
C ASP A 473 5.55 -8.54 5.76
N PHE A 474 5.64 -8.17 7.03
CA PHE A 474 5.09 -6.90 7.51
C PHE A 474 5.73 -5.69 6.84
N ARG A 475 7.05 -5.72 6.62
CA ARG A 475 7.79 -4.55 6.13
C ARG A 475 7.49 -4.28 4.67
N THR A 476 7.55 -5.33 3.87
CA THR A 476 7.47 -5.27 2.41
C THR A 476 6.05 -5.50 1.88
N GLY A 477 5.22 -6.23 2.62
CA GLY A 477 3.92 -6.73 2.15
C GLY A 477 4.02 -7.97 1.27
N HIS A 478 5.23 -8.41 0.90
CA HIS A 478 5.41 -9.54 0.00
C HIS A 478 4.93 -10.85 0.62
N THR A 479 4.34 -11.69 -0.23
CA THR A 479 3.98 -13.09 0.07
C THR A 479 5.22 -13.99 0.02
N LEU A 480 6.08 -13.89 1.03
CA LEU A 480 7.34 -14.63 1.08
C LEU A 480 7.14 -16.11 1.42
N ALA A 481 7.93 -16.97 0.79
CA ALA A 481 8.15 -18.33 1.25
C ALA A 481 8.96 -18.35 2.56
N ARG A 482 9.07 -19.52 3.21
CA ARG A 482 9.76 -19.67 4.50
C ARG A 482 11.27 -19.43 4.40
N ASP A 483 11.85 -19.43 3.20
CA ASP A 483 13.24 -19.03 2.98
C ASP A 483 13.48 -17.52 3.17
N GLY A 484 12.41 -16.73 3.29
CA GLY A 484 12.44 -15.29 3.51
C GLY A 484 12.89 -14.48 2.28
N VAL A 485 13.03 -15.10 1.11
CA VAL A 485 13.55 -14.44 -0.10
C VAL A 485 12.73 -14.73 -1.34
N THR A 486 12.08 -15.88 -1.43
CA THR A 486 11.25 -16.25 -2.58
C THR A 486 9.87 -15.62 -2.43
N VAL A 487 9.46 -14.79 -3.39
CA VAL A 487 8.10 -14.23 -3.45
C VAL A 487 7.19 -15.21 -4.19
N LEU A 488 6.06 -15.57 -3.57
CA LEU A 488 5.08 -16.51 -4.12
C LEU A 488 3.82 -15.75 -4.56
N SER A 489 3.66 -15.57 -5.87
CA SER A 489 2.49 -14.89 -6.45
C SER A 489 1.28 -15.80 -6.64
N ASP A 490 1.44 -17.12 -6.55
CA ASP A 490 0.33 -18.07 -6.57
C ASP A 490 -0.15 -18.32 -5.13
N PHE A 491 -1.38 -17.89 -4.81
CA PHE A 491 -1.92 -17.98 -3.46
C PHE A 491 -2.21 -19.42 -2.99
N SER A 492 -2.34 -20.38 -3.92
CA SER A 492 -2.47 -21.81 -3.56
C SER A 492 -1.12 -22.39 -3.14
N GLU A 493 -0.06 -22.02 -3.87
CA GLU A 493 1.31 -22.34 -3.49
C GLU A 493 1.71 -21.65 -2.18
N PHE A 494 1.39 -20.36 -2.03
CA PHE A 494 1.63 -19.60 -0.81
C PHE A 494 0.91 -20.17 0.41
N GLY A 495 -0.38 -20.50 0.28
CA GLY A 495 -1.15 -21.16 1.33
C GLY A 495 -0.56 -22.51 1.74
N SER A 496 -0.13 -23.31 0.76
CA SER A 496 0.54 -24.59 1.00
C SER A 496 1.91 -24.43 1.68
N GLU A 497 2.68 -23.41 1.31
CA GLU A 497 3.98 -23.09 1.90
C GLU A 497 3.86 -22.78 3.40
N TRP A 498 2.77 -22.11 3.81
CA TRP A 498 2.51 -21.74 5.20
C TRP A 498 1.67 -22.76 5.99
N GLN A 499 1.54 -24.00 5.49
CA GLN A 499 1.06 -25.12 6.31
C GLN A 499 1.96 -25.28 7.55
N VAL A 500 1.35 -25.47 8.73
CA VAL A 500 2.08 -25.65 10.00
C VAL A 500 3.04 -26.83 9.89
N LEU A 501 4.32 -26.56 10.12
CA LEU A 501 5.38 -27.57 10.13
C LEU A 501 5.67 -28.03 11.56
N PRO A 502 6.30 -29.21 11.74
CA PRO A 502 6.79 -29.62 13.06
C PRO A 502 7.71 -28.59 13.75
N SER A 503 8.44 -27.78 12.96
CA SER A 503 9.30 -26.70 13.45
C SER A 503 8.56 -25.45 13.91
N ASP A 504 7.28 -25.29 13.55
CA ASP A 504 6.46 -24.17 14.02
C ASP A 504 5.88 -24.42 15.41
N GLU A 505 5.87 -25.69 15.84
CA GLU A 505 5.17 -26.21 17.00
C GLU A 505 3.65 -26.03 16.88
N MET A 506 2.90 -27.11 17.06
CA MET A 506 1.44 -27.08 16.93
C MET A 506 0.82 -26.44 18.17
N LEU A 507 0.00 -25.40 17.98
CA LEU A 507 -0.60 -24.65 19.08
C LEU A 507 -1.97 -25.18 19.52
N PHE A 508 -2.61 -26.02 18.70
CA PHE A 508 -3.96 -26.51 18.95
C PHE A 508 -3.98 -27.65 19.98
N TYR A 509 -4.98 -27.65 20.86
CA TYR A 509 -5.24 -28.65 21.88
C TYR A 509 -5.45 -30.05 21.31
N THR A 510 -6.10 -30.15 20.15
CA THR A 510 -6.27 -31.39 19.40
C THR A 510 -5.62 -31.31 18.04
N THR A 511 -4.98 -32.41 17.63
CA THR A 511 -4.51 -32.61 16.27
C THR A 511 -5.66 -33.00 15.34
N GLU A 512 -5.77 -32.36 14.18
CA GLU A 512 -6.73 -32.69 13.12
C GLU A 512 -5.98 -32.91 11.80
N GLU A 513 -6.45 -33.83 10.96
CA GLU A 513 -5.83 -34.12 9.66
C GLU A 513 -6.30 -33.11 8.58
N PRO A 514 -5.44 -32.74 7.60
CA PRO A 514 -4.09 -33.26 7.37
C PRO A 514 -3.00 -32.53 8.17
N GLN A 515 -1.98 -33.26 8.59
CA GLN A 515 -0.75 -32.70 9.18
C GLN A 515 0.46 -32.95 8.28
N PHE A 516 1.42 -32.03 8.24
CA PHE A 516 2.65 -32.22 7.49
C PHE A 516 3.30 -33.58 7.84
N PRO A 517 3.71 -34.40 6.86
CA PRO A 517 3.91 -34.09 5.43
C PRO A 517 2.70 -34.34 4.52
N GLN A 518 1.52 -34.66 5.06
CA GLN A 518 0.28 -34.65 4.26
C GLN A 518 -0.04 -33.20 3.89
N LYS A 519 -0.17 -32.93 2.59
CA LYS A 519 -0.52 -31.60 2.09
C LYS A 519 -1.93 -31.21 2.53
N CYS A 520 -2.19 -29.91 2.58
CA CYS A 520 -3.53 -29.36 2.75
C CYS A 520 -4.50 -29.97 1.71
N ILE A 521 -5.73 -30.23 2.15
CA ILE A 521 -6.77 -30.74 1.25
C ILE A 521 -7.39 -29.54 0.55
N GLU A 522 -7.21 -29.43 -0.76
CA GLU A 522 -7.77 -28.35 -1.58
C GLU A 522 -9.13 -28.76 -2.20
N PRO A 523 -10.04 -27.79 -2.43
CA PRO A 523 -11.27 -28.04 -3.20
C PRO A 523 -11.00 -28.42 -4.65
N GLU A 524 -11.99 -29.01 -5.32
CA GLU A 524 -11.91 -29.29 -6.78
C GLU A 524 -11.68 -28.03 -7.63
N ASP A 525 -12.14 -26.87 -7.15
CA ASP A 525 -11.81 -25.56 -7.70
C ASP A 525 -11.04 -24.77 -6.63
N PRO A 526 -9.72 -24.57 -6.78
CA PRO A 526 -8.88 -23.88 -5.79
C PRO A 526 -9.34 -22.47 -5.45
N ARG A 527 -10.10 -21.82 -6.35
CA ARG A 527 -10.64 -20.46 -6.18
C ARG A 527 -12.02 -20.43 -5.51
N GLY A 528 -12.45 -21.54 -4.92
CA GLY A 528 -13.73 -21.59 -4.22
C GLY A 528 -14.97 -21.59 -5.12
N GLN A 529 -14.83 -21.51 -6.44
CA GLN A 529 -15.97 -21.18 -7.30
C GLN A 529 -16.99 -22.32 -7.39
N ARG A 530 -18.25 -21.97 -7.11
CA ARG A 530 -19.38 -22.88 -7.27
C ARG A 530 -19.62 -23.20 -8.75
N ARG A 531 -19.31 -24.43 -9.18
CA ARG A 531 -19.78 -24.93 -10.48
C ARG A 531 -21.31 -25.03 -10.47
N ARG A 532 -21.99 -24.26 -11.33
CA ARG A 532 -23.46 -24.19 -11.45
C ARG A 532 -24.13 -25.56 -11.37
N ARG A 533 -24.71 -25.89 -10.21
CA ARG A 533 -25.79 -26.87 -10.08
C ARG A 533 -27.05 -26.11 -9.73
N LEU A 534 -27.92 -25.94 -10.73
CA LEU A 534 -29.13 -25.10 -10.68
C LEU A 534 -30.14 -25.51 -9.59
N ASP A 535 -30.02 -26.71 -9.03
CA ASP A 535 -31.02 -27.29 -8.10
C ASP A 535 -30.69 -27.09 -6.60
N GLU A 536 -29.56 -26.47 -6.23
CA GLU A 536 -29.10 -26.36 -4.82
C GLU A 536 -28.98 -24.92 -4.29
N SER A 537 -29.39 -23.89 -5.03
CA SER A 537 -29.33 -22.49 -4.56
C SER A 537 -30.72 -22.01 -4.13
N SER A 538 -30.93 -21.86 -2.83
CA SER A 538 -32.17 -21.28 -2.28
C SER A 538 -32.08 -19.77 -2.10
N ILE A 539 -30.88 -19.23 -1.93
CA ILE A 539 -30.63 -17.78 -1.83
C ILE A 539 -30.16 -17.26 -3.20
N SER A 540 -30.75 -16.15 -3.63
CA SER A 540 -30.34 -15.42 -4.83
C SER A 540 -29.27 -14.37 -4.52
N GLU A 541 -28.47 -14.02 -5.55
CA GLU A 541 -27.45 -12.97 -5.45
C GLU A 541 -28.05 -11.63 -4.98
N THR A 542 -29.23 -11.25 -5.48
CA THR A 542 -29.93 -10.03 -5.04
C THR A 542 -30.35 -10.07 -3.56
N GLU A 543 -30.70 -11.24 -3.03
CA GLU A 543 -30.99 -11.38 -1.59
C GLU A 543 -29.72 -11.25 -0.73
N ALA A 544 -28.61 -11.82 -1.20
CA ALA A 544 -27.30 -11.70 -0.55
C ALA A 544 -26.80 -10.24 -0.56
N GLU A 545 -26.82 -9.57 -1.73
CA GLU A 545 -26.46 -8.15 -1.86
C GLU A 545 -27.28 -7.26 -0.93
N LYS A 546 -28.58 -7.53 -0.83
CA LYS A 546 -29.49 -6.80 0.06
C LYS A 546 -29.12 -7.00 1.53
N ALA A 547 -28.79 -8.23 1.94
CA ALA A 547 -28.36 -8.52 3.31
C ALA A 547 -27.04 -7.80 3.64
N CYS A 548 -26.06 -7.81 2.74
CA CYS A 548 -24.76 -7.18 2.94
C CYS A 548 -24.73 -5.66 2.73
N SER A 549 -25.83 -5.04 2.27
CA SER A 549 -25.90 -3.62 1.91
C SER A 549 -25.56 -2.63 3.05
N ALA A 550 -25.61 -3.07 4.30
CA ALA A 550 -25.27 -2.26 5.47
C ALA A 550 -23.75 -2.11 5.69
N LEU A 551 -22.93 -2.98 5.09
CA LEU A 551 -21.47 -2.93 5.18
C LEU A 551 -20.93 -1.77 4.36
N LYS A 552 -20.06 -0.96 4.97
CA LYS A 552 -19.51 0.26 4.36
C LYS A 552 -18.30 -0.02 3.48
N ASP A 553 -17.50 -1.01 3.87
CA ASP A 553 -16.32 -1.39 3.13
C ASP A 553 -16.73 -2.21 1.88
N PRO A 554 -16.29 -1.82 0.68
CA PRO A 554 -16.65 -2.54 -0.54
C PRO A 554 -16.15 -3.99 -0.57
N MET A 555 -15.00 -4.28 0.04
CA MET A 555 -14.43 -5.64 0.07
C MET A 555 -15.18 -6.50 1.08
N ASP A 556 -15.41 -6.01 2.31
CA ASP A 556 -16.25 -6.72 3.30
C ASP A 556 -17.64 -7.02 2.74
N ARG A 557 -18.20 -6.11 1.93
CA ARG A 557 -19.50 -6.34 1.27
C ARG A 557 -19.42 -7.44 0.21
N LYS A 558 -18.33 -7.50 -0.56
CA LYS A 558 -18.11 -8.54 -1.58
C LYS A 558 -17.96 -9.90 -0.92
N ASP A 559 -17.11 -9.98 0.11
CA ASP A 559 -16.85 -11.19 0.88
C ASP A 559 -18.17 -11.67 1.54
N CYS A 560 -18.90 -10.77 2.22
CA CYS A 560 -20.21 -11.09 2.77
C CYS A 560 -21.20 -11.69 1.75
N VAL A 561 -21.27 -11.15 0.54
CA VAL A 561 -22.15 -11.69 -0.51
C VAL A 561 -21.69 -13.09 -0.91
N TYR A 562 -20.38 -13.29 -1.03
CA TYR A 562 -19.80 -14.59 -1.32
C TYR A 562 -20.10 -15.60 -0.21
N ASP A 563 -19.83 -15.29 1.06
CA ASP A 563 -20.10 -16.15 2.22
C ASP A 563 -21.58 -16.56 2.26
N ILE A 564 -22.52 -15.60 2.07
CA ILE A 564 -23.95 -15.90 2.04
C ILE A 564 -24.29 -16.89 0.90
N LEU A 565 -23.70 -16.71 -0.28
CA LEU A 565 -23.94 -17.60 -1.43
C LEU A 565 -23.25 -18.96 -1.28
N ALA A 566 -22.10 -19.02 -0.61
CA ALA A 566 -21.37 -20.26 -0.35
C ALA A 566 -22.04 -21.10 0.74
N THR A 567 -22.44 -20.45 1.84
CA THR A 567 -23.10 -21.07 3.01
C THR A 567 -24.59 -21.30 2.81
N GLN A 568 -25.22 -20.55 1.90
CA GLN A 568 -26.68 -20.45 1.75
C GLN A 568 -27.36 -19.97 3.06
N ASP A 569 -26.75 -19.00 3.75
CA ASP A 569 -27.22 -18.48 5.03
C ASP A 569 -27.14 -16.94 5.10
N LEU A 570 -28.29 -16.24 5.09
CA LEU A 570 -28.36 -14.78 5.13
C LEU A 570 -27.80 -14.17 6.43
N ASP A 571 -27.77 -14.93 7.53
CA ASP A 571 -27.27 -14.42 8.81
C ASP A 571 -25.74 -14.32 8.80
N MET A 572 -25.04 -14.80 7.76
CA MET A 572 -23.59 -14.66 7.59
C MET A 572 -23.11 -13.21 7.46
N VAL A 573 -24.01 -12.26 7.18
CA VAL A 573 -23.70 -10.83 7.36
C VAL A 573 -23.14 -10.51 8.75
N GLY A 574 -23.50 -11.31 9.76
CA GLY A 574 -23.00 -11.15 11.11
C GLY A 574 -21.56 -11.60 11.37
N ALA A 575 -20.86 -12.16 10.38
CA ALA A 575 -19.44 -12.48 10.47
C ALA A 575 -18.53 -11.28 10.13
N PHE A 576 -19.11 -10.21 9.57
CA PHE A 576 -18.47 -8.97 9.12
C PHE A 576 -18.92 -7.81 10.02
#